data_AF-A0A4R6TFB6-F1
#
_entry.id   AF-A0A4R6TFB6-F1
#
_cell.length_a   1.000
_cell.length_b   1.000
_cell.length_c   1.000
_cell.angle_alpha   90.00
_cell.angle_beta   90.00
_cell.angle_gamma   90.00
#
_symmetry.space_group_name_H-M   'P 1'
#
loop_
_entity.id
_entity.type
_entity.pdbx_description
1 polymer ?
#
loop_
_entity_poly.entity_id
_entity_poly.type
_entity_poly.pdbx_seq_one_letter_code
_entity_poly.pdbx_strand_id
1 'polypeptide(L)'
;MEIFKNKVKIAGLLIILGMITGVLSIASAVDSSNYLTEACANTTHVLLAALFQFILFLTYVGFAILLYPIIKKHSESLALGFLSFRITAGIILIIGTVILLSILTLSCEFVKSGSDNMLYESIGNILKISRDQVNHIFMVITISTGNLMLYILFLRSKLIPKWLSIWAILGTILSTLASILLLFSLIEVITIEYVILNVPTGLFELVLGFWLIVKDFEQKEF
;
A
#
# COMPACT_ATOMS: atom_id res chain seq x y z
N MET A 1 -23.95 13.90 14.51
CA MET A 1 -24.38 14.17 13.11
C MET A 1 -23.20 14.65 12.27
N GLU A 2 -22.59 15.79 12.62
CA GLU A 2 -21.33 16.24 11.99
C GLU A 2 -20.16 15.27 12.19
N ILE A 3 -20.08 14.59 13.34
CA ILE A 3 -18.95 13.70 13.66
C ILE A 3 -18.77 12.59 12.60
N PHE A 4 -19.84 11.96 12.12
CA PHE A 4 -19.74 10.91 11.08
C PHE A 4 -19.38 11.48 9.72
N LYS A 5 -19.99 12.61 9.33
CA LYS A 5 -19.62 13.34 8.11
C LYS A 5 -18.15 13.75 8.11
N ASN A 6 -17.65 14.25 9.25
CA ASN A 6 -16.25 14.62 9.43
C ASN A 6 -15.34 13.39 9.35
N LYS A 7 -15.72 12.26 9.95
CA LYS A 7 -14.96 11.00 9.84
C LYS A 7 -14.82 10.52 8.39
N VAL A 8 -15.88 10.61 7.58
CA VAL A 8 -15.84 10.19 6.17
C VAL A 8 -14.96 11.11 5.33
N LYS A 9 -15.08 12.43 5.52
CA LYS A 9 -14.19 13.40 4.85
C LYS A 9 -12.74 13.21 5.24
N ILE A 10 -12.45 12.99 6.52
CA ILE A 10 -11.10 12.68 7.00
C ILE A 10 -10.61 11.34 6.41
N ALA A 11 -11.46 10.32 6.32
CA ALA A 11 -11.10 9.06 5.65
C ALA A 11 -10.74 9.29 4.17
N GLY A 12 -11.48 10.13 3.45
CA GLY A 12 -11.14 10.55 2.09
C GLY A 12 -9.78 11.27 2.02
N LEU A 13 -9.52 12.21 2.93
CA LEU A 13 -8.24 12.91 3.02
C LEU A 13 -7.07 11.95 3.32
N LEU A 14 -7.28 10.94 4.17
CA LEU A 14 -6.27 9.93 4.45
C LEU A 14 -5.97 9.06 3.23
N ILE A 15 -6.94 8.76 2.35
CA ILE A 15 -6.66 8.08 1.08
C ILE A 15 -5.73 8.95 0.21
N ILE A 16 -6.07 10.23 0.03
CA ILE A 16 -5.27 11.15 -0.79
C ILE A 16 -3.85 11.32 -0.22
N LEU A 17 -3.74 11.53 1.09
CA LEU A 17 -2.45 11.61 1.78
C LEU A 17 -1.67 10.30 1.64
N GLY A 18 -2.35 9.16 1.77
CA GLY A 18 -1.78 7.83 1.55
C GLY A 18 -1.12 7.74 0.18
N MET A 19 -1.82 8.07 -0.90
CA MET A 19 -1.23 8.03 -2.25
C MET A 19 -0.04 8.98 -2.42
N ILE A 20 -0.13 10.22 -1.90
CA ILE A 20 0.99 11.17 -1.95
C ILE A 20 2.20 10.58 -1.22
N THR A 21 2.02 10.07 0.00
CA THR A 21 3.09 9.47 0.79
C THR A 21 3.62 8.18 0.15
N GLY A 22 2.77 7.40 -0.52
CA GLY A 22 3.17 6.23 -1.31
C GLY A 22 4.13 6.60 -2.44
N VAL A 23 3.83 7.64 -3.20
CA VAL A 23 4.74 8.15 -4.25
C VAL A 23 6.04 8.68 -3.66
N LEU A 24 5.96 9.46 -2.57
CA LEU A 24 7.15 10.00 -1.88
C LEU A 24 7.99 8.92 -1.17
N SER A 25 7.43 7.72 -0.98
CA SER A 25 8.11 6.59 -0.35
C SER A 25 8.98 5.76 -1.29
N ILE A 26 9.02 6.11 -2.58
CA ILE A 26 9.84 5.43 -3.58
C ILE A 26 11.32 5.73 -3.31
N ALA A 27 12.11 4.68 -3.08
CA ALA A 27 13.54 4.76 -2.80
C ALA A 27 14.35 4.32 -4.02
N SER A 28 14.40 5.17 -5.05
CA SER A 28 15.06 4.85 -6.34
C SER A 28 16.51 4.35 -6.20
N ALA A 29 17.27 4.89 -5.26
CA ALA A 29 18.64 4.46 -4.96
C ALA A 29 18.74 3.02 -4.41
N VAL A 30 17.66 2.47 -3.87
CA VAL A 30 17.57 1.06 -3.42
C VAL A 30 17.03 0.16 -4.52
N ASP A 31 16.15 0.70 -5.37
CA ASP A 31 15.57 -0.04 -6.49
C ASP A 31 16.58 -0.25 -7.63
N SER A 32 17.62 0.60 -7.72
CA SER A 32 18.66 0.54 -8.75
C SER A 32 19.47 -0.77 -8.74
N SER A 33 20.13 -1.07 -9.86
CA SER A 33 21.08 -2.19 -9.96
C SER A 33 22.34 -1.95 -9.12
N ASN A 34 22.71 -0.69 -8.91
CA ASN A 34 23.90 -0.27 -8.17
C ASN A 34 23.60 0.06 -6.69
N TYR A 35 22.50 -0.47 -6.14
CA TYR A 35 21.99 -0.14 -4.81
C TYR A 35 23.03 -0.26 -3.68
N LEU A 36 24.02 -1.15 -3.80
CA LEU A 36 25.10 -1.31 -2.82
C LEU A 36 26.00 -0.07 -2.70
N THR A 37 26.01 0.82 -3.69
CA THR A 37 26.75 2.09 -3.64
C THR A 37 25.81 3.29 -3.59
N GLU A 38 24.74 3.27 -4.38
CA GLU A 38 23.82 4.39 -4.52
C GLU A 38 22.97 4.64 -3.26
N ALA A 39 22.57 3.58 -2.53
CA ALA A 39 21.77 3.76 -1.32
C ALA A 39 22.55 4.54 -0.25
N CYS A 40 23.83 4.21 -0.03
CA CYS A 40 24.67 4.96 0.90
C CYS A 40 24.94 6.39 0.42
N ALA A 41 25.24 6.58 -0.86
CA ALA A 41 25.44 7.90 -1.44
C ALA A 41 24.20 8.81 -1.29
N ASN A 42 23.00 8.21 -1.26
CA ASN A 42 21.71 8.91 -1.14
C ASN A 42 21.01 8.65 0.20
N THR A 43 21.77 8.51 1.29
CA THR A 43 21.26 8.16 2.63
C THR A 43 20.03 8.99 3.04
N THR A 44 20.07 10.32 2.91
CA THR A 44 18.96 11.20 3.29
C THR A 44 17.67 10.89 2.52
N HIS A 45 17.78 10.59 1.23
CA HIS A 45 16.63 10.22 0.41
C HIS A 45 16.01 8.89 0.86
N VAL A 46 16.85 7.89 1.16
CA VAL A 46 16.37 6.59 1.66
C VAL A 46 15.69 6.72 3.03
N LEU A 47 16.23 7.56 3.93
CA LEU A 47 15.61 7.83 5.23
C LEU A 47 14.27 8.56 5.10
N LEU A 48 14.16 9.53 4.17
CA LEU A 48 12.89 10.19 3.88
C LEU A 48 11.87 9.21 3.29
N ALA A 49 12.29 8.33 2.38
CA ALA A 49 11.43 7.29 1.84
C ALA A 49 10.88 6.39 2.96
N ALA A 50 11.73 5.95 3.89
CA ALA A 50 11.31 5.17 5.06
C ALA A 50 10.33 5.94 5.97
N LEU A 51 10.56 7.24 6.20
CA LEU A 51 9.61 8.09 6.94
C LEU A 51 8.25 8.16 6.23
N PHE A 52 8.23 8.31 4.91
CA PHE A 52 6.99 8.32 4.13
C PHE A 52 6.28 6.96 4.14
N GLN A 53 7.00 5.83 4.18
CA GLN A 53 6.38 4.50 4.39
C GLN A 53 5.71 4.40 5.76
N PHE A 54 6.29 5.00 6.80
CA PHE A 54 5.66 5.05 8.12
C PHE A 54 4.39 5.92 8.13
N ILE A 55 4.41 7.07 7.46
CA ILE A 55 3.20 7.90 7.32
C ILE A 55 2.13 7.16 6.50
N LEU A 56 2.53 6.49 5.41
CA LEU A 56 1.64 5.64 4.62
C LEU A 56 0.95 4.59 5.49
N PHE A 57 1.70 3.89 6.35
CA PHE A 57 1.14 2.96 7.33
C PHE A 57 0.04 3.61 8.20
N LEU A 58 0.31 4.80 8.75
CA LEU A 58 -0.66 5.53 9.58
C LEU A 58 -1.93 5.90 8.79
N THR A 59 -1.78 6.31 7.53
CA THR A 59 -2.94 6.64 6.68
C THR A 59 -3.79 5.41 6.37
N TYR A 60 -3.17 4.25 6.09
CA TYR A 60 -3.87 3.00 5.81
C TYR A 60 -4.68 2.51 7.00
N VAL A 61 -4.07 2.48 8.18
CA VAL A 61 -4.73 2.05 9.41
C VAL A 61 -5.77 3.08 9.85
N GLY A 62 -5.44 4.37 9.80
CA GLY A 62 -6.35 5.46 10.15
C GLY A 62 -7.61 5.47 9.29
N PHE A 63 -7.47 5.26 7.98
CA PHE A 63 -8.60 5.11 7.05
C PHE A 63 -9.55 3.99 7.48
N ALA A 64 -9.01 2.80 7.78
CA ALA A 64 -9.83 1.67 8.18
C ALA A 64 -10.52 1.89 9.55
N ILE A 65 -9.81 2.48 10.52
CA ILE A 65 -10.36 2.79 11.85
C ILE A 65 -11.51 3.80 11.74
N LEU A 66 -11.37 4.83 10.90
CA LEU A 66 -12.41 5.85 10.73
C LEU A 66 -13.67 5.29 10.05
N LEU A 67 -13.50 4.40 9.08
CA LEU A 67 -14.62 3.76 8.40
C LEU A 67 -15.30 2.67 9.21
N TYR A 68 -14.57 1.93 10.06
CA TYR A 68 -15.09 0.80 10.83
C TYR A 68 -16.46 1.06 11.50
N PRO A 69 -16.67 2.14 12.29
CA PRO A 69 -17.95 2.37 12.96
C PRO A 69 -19.12 2.62 12.00
N ILE A 70 -18.84 2.98 10.74
CA ILE A 70 -19.82 3.24 9.71
C ILE A 70 -20.19 1.91 9.05
N ILE A 71 -19.20 1.21 8.50
CA ILE A 71 -19.43 0.02 7.69
C ILE A 71 -19.91 -1.18 8.53
N LYS A 72 -19.58 -1.23 9.83
CA LYS A 72 -20.03 -2.30 10.74
C LYS A 72 -21.54 -2.38 10.88
N LYS A 73 -22.26 -1.28 10.63
CA LYS A 73 -23.73 -1.25 10.67
C LYS A 73 -24.38 -2.09 9.56
N HIS A 74 -23.67 -2.32 8.47
CA HIS A 74 -24.16 -3.14 7.34
C HIS A 74 -23.72 -4.60 7.43
N SER A 75 -22.51 -4.86 7.95
CA SER A 75 -22.06 -6.21 8.31
C SER A 75 -20.85 -6.10 9.22
N GLU A 76 -21.01 -6.52 10.48
CA GLU A 76 -19.93 -6.50 11.47
C GLU A 76 -18.77 -7.43 11.07
N SER A 77 -19.07 -8.63 10.56
CA SER A 77 -18.06 -9.60 10.14
C SER A 77 -17.19 -9.06 8.99
N LEU A 78 -17.78 -8.49 7.94
CA LEU A 78 -17.01 -7.92 6.82
C LEU A 78 -16.24 -6.67 7.24
N ALA A 79 -16.82 -5.84 8.12
CA ALA A 79 -16.15 -4.64 8.65
C ALA A 79 -14.93 -5.00 9.50
N LEU A 80 -15.07 -6.00 10.37
CA LEU A 80 -13.98 -6.51 11.19
C LEU A 80 -12.89 -7.14 10.32
N GLY A 81 -13.27 -7.94 9.32
CA GLY A 81 -12.33 -8.53 8.38
C GLY A 81 -11.52 -7.46 7.63
N PHE A 82 -12.18 -6.44 7.07
CA PHE A 82 -11.52 -5.31 6.43
C PHE A 82 -10.51 -4.62 7.36
N LEU A 83 -10.92 -4.28 8.60
CA LEU A 83 -10.04 -3.63 9.57
C LEU A 83 -8.83 -4.50 9.92
N SER A 84 -9.05 -5.79 10.19
CA SER A 84 -8.01 -6.75 10.54
C SER A 84 -6.99 -6.91 9.41
N PHE A 85 -7.45 -7.14 8.17
CA PHE A 85 -6.55 -7.24 7.02
C PHE A 85 -5.79 -5.93 6.77
N ARG A 86 -6.40 -4.77 7.04
CA ARG A 86 -5.71 -3.49 6.87
C ARG A 86 -4.62 -3.27 7.93
N ILE A 87 -4.86 -3.68 9.18
CA ILE A 87 -3.84 -3.66 10.23
C ILE A 87 -2.70 -4.62 9.89
N THR A 88 -3.01 -5.85 9.49
CA THR A 88 -2.01 -6.85 9.08
C THR A 88 -1.16 -6.35 7.91
N ALA A 89 -1.79 -5.77 6.89
CA ALA A 89 -1.08 -5.16 5.78
C ALA A 89 -0.15 -4.02 6.22
N GLY A 90 -0.59 -3.21 7.19
CA GLY A 90 0.23 -2.17 7.80
C GLY A 90 1.48 -2.74 8.48
N ILE A 91 1.35 -3.87 9.18
CA ILE A 91 2.50 -4.57 9.79
C ILE A 91 3.46 -5.07 8.72
N ILE A 92 2.95 -5.69 7.65
CA ILE A 92 3.77 -6.16 6.52
C ILE A 92 4.53 -4.98 5.88
N LEU A 93 3.88 -3.82 5.71
CA LEU A 93 4.54 -2.61 5.22
C LEU A 93 5.71 -2.17 6.12
N ILE A 94 5.54 -2.20 7.44
CA ILE A 94 6.64 -1.87 8.38
C ILE A 94 7.80 -2.86 8.25
N ILE A 95 7.52 -4.15 8.06
CA ILE A 95 8.57 -5.15 7.77
C ILE A 95 9.33 -4.77 6.50
N GLY A 96 8.63 -4.36 5.44
CA GLY A 96 9.23 -3.86 4.21
C GLY A 96 10.12 -2.63 4.43
N THR A 97 9.70 -1.70 5.30
CA THR A 97 10.50 -0.53 5.69
C THR A 97 11.77 -0.92 6.45
N VAL A 98 11.70 -1.92 7.32
CA VAL A 98 12.90 -2.44 8.01
C VAL A 98 13.87 -3.05 7.00
N ILE A 99 13.39 -3.82 6.03
CA ILE A 99 14.25 -4.39 4.97
C ILE A 99 14.89 -3.28 4.12
N LEU A 100 14.14 -2.23 3.78
CA LEU A 100 14.67 -1.04 3.09
C LEU A 100 15.87 -0.42 3.83
N LEU A 101 15.74 -0.23 5.15
CA LEU A 101 16.82 0.32 5.99
C LEU A 101 18.00 -0.65 6.16
N SER A 102 17.74 -1.96 6.15
CA SER A 102 18.79 -2.97 6.13
C SER A 102 19.61 -2.91 4.84
N ILE A 103 18.98 -2.67 3.67
CA ILE A 103 19.70 -2.48 2.41
C ILE A 103 20.59 -1.24 2.46
N LEU A 104 20.08 -0.13 3.02
CA LEU A 104 20.90 1.08 3.23
C LEU A 104 22.12 0.80 4.12
N THR A 105 21.90 0.09 5.23
CA THR A 105 22.98 -0.28 6.15
C THR A 105 24.03 -1.13 5.45
N LEU A 106 23.58 -2.16 4.72
CA LEU A 106 24.45 -3.03 3.93
C LEU A 106 25.25 -2.24 2.88
N SER A 107 24.61 -1.30 2.19
CA SER A 107 25.26 -0.43 1.20
C SER A 107 26.39 0.39 1.83
N CYS A 108 26.17 0.99 3.00
CA CYS A 108 27.22 1.77 3.65
C CYS A 108 28.37 0.91 4.18
N GLU A 109 28.11 -0.31 4.64
CA GLU A 109 29.17 -1.25 5.02
C GLU A 109 29.96 -1.75 3.79
N PHE A 110 29.28 -2.01 2.68
CA PHE A 110 29.92 -2.37 1.41
C PHE A 110 30.92 -1.28 0.97
N VAL A 111 30.47 -0.02 0.92
CA VAL A 111 31.32 1.12 0.54
C VAL A 111 32.55 1.27 1.45
N LYS A 112 32.42 1.03 2.76
CA LYS A 112 33.54 1.09 3.71
C LYS A 112 34.54 -0.06 3.53
N SER A 113 34.06 -1.25 3.20
CA SER A 113 34.89 -2.47 3.14
C SER A 113 35.78 -2.59 1.90
N GLY A 114 35.60 -1.72 0.91
CA GLY A 114 36.21 -1.84 -0.41
C GLY A 114 35.30 -2.64 -1.34
N SER A 115 35.03 -2.09 -2.52
CA SER A 115 33.90 -2.42 -3.40
C SER A 115 34.03 -3.71 -4.22
N ASP A 116 34.50 -4.80 -3.63
CA ASP A 116 34.65 -6.09 -4.34
C ASP A 116 34.44 -7.26 -3.37
N ASN A 117 33.17 -7.60 -3.11
CA ASN A 117 32.82 -8.65 -2.16
C ASN A 117 31.47 -9.33 -2.46
N MET A 118 31.56 -10.53 -3.03
CA MET A 118 30.44 -11.40 -3.40
C MET A 118 29.44 -11.69 -2.25
N LEU A 119 29.90 -11.62 -0.99
CA LEU A 119 29.02 -11.80 0.18
C LEU A 119 28.00 -10.66 0.31
N TYR A 120 28.41 -9.41 0.07
CA TYR A 120 27.50 -8.26 0.13
C TYR A 120 26.49 -8.28 -1.02
N GLU A 121 26.93 -8.68 -2.23
CA GLU A 121 26.05 -8.85 -3.38
C GLU A 121 24.98 -9.91 -3.13
N SER A 122 25.39 -11.05 -2.57
CA SER A 122 24.48 -12.16 -2.26
C SER A 122 23.44 -11.76 -1.21
N ILE A 123 23.88 -11.15 -0.09
CA ILE A 123 22.98 -10.67 0.96
C ILE A 123 22.06 -9.57 0.43
N GLY A 124 22.60 -8.62 -0.32
CA GLY A 124 21.83 -7.51 -0.86
C GLY A 124 20.77 -7.98 -1.84
N ASN A 125 21.07 -8.97 -2.68
CA ASN A 125 20.09 -9.56 -3.59
C ASN A 125 18.95 -10.26 -2.81
N ILE A 126 19.27 -11.02 -1.77
CA ILE A 126 18.28 -11.64 -0.89
C ILE A 126 17.39 -10.57 -0.24
N LEU A 127 17.97 -9.46 0.24
CA LEU A 127 17.19 -8.37 0.83
C LEU A 127 16.29 -7.67 -0.19
N LYS A 128 16.75 -7.43 -1.43
CA LYS A 128 15.91 -6.87 -2.50
C LYS A 128 14.72 -7.78 -2.81
N ILE A 129 14.98 -9.07 -3.06
CA ILE A 129 13.93 -10.05 -3.33
C ILE A 129 12.95 -10.14 -2.14
N SER A 130 13.47 -10.18 -0.91
CA SER A 130 12.62 -10.23 0.29
C SER A 130 11.75 -8.98 0.43
N ARG A 131 12.29 -7.79 0.13
CA ARG A 131 11.53 -6.54 0.12
C ARG A 131 10.41 -6.58 -0.92
N ASP A 132 10.70 -7.06 -2.12
CA ASP A 132 9.72 -7.15 -3.20
C ASP A 132 8.61 -8.15 -2.85
N GLN A 133 8.96 -9.30 -2.25
CA GLN A 133 7.97 -10.28 -1.78
C GLN A 133 7.06 -9.70 -0.69
N VAL A 134 7.66 -9.04 0.31
CA VAL A 134 6.90 -8.41 1.40
C VAL A 134 5.97 -7.32 0.86
N ASN A 135 6.49 -6.42 0.02
CA ASN A 135 5.74 -5.23 -0.40
C ASN A 135 4.78 -5.47 -1.57
N HIS A 136 5.16 -6.29 -2.55
CA HIS A 136 4.42 -6.41 -3.81
C HIS A 136 3.63 -7.71 -3.93
N ILE A 137 3.91 -8.69 -3.08
CA ILE A 137 3.14 -9.94 -3.00
C ILE A 137 2.27 -9.96 -1.75
N PHE A 138 2.88 -10.13 -0.58
CA PHE A 138 2.13 -10.41 0.64
C PHE A 138 1.33 -9.20 1.12
N MET A 139 1.88 -7.99 1.05
CA MET A 139 1.13 -6.77 1.39
C MET A 139 -0.07 -6.60 0.46
N VAL A 140 0.13 -6.70 -0.86
CA VAL A 140 -0.93 -6.47 -1.86
C VAL A 140 -2.04 -7.52 -1.75
N ILE A 141 -1.73 -8.80 -1.58
CA ILE A 141 -2.73 -9.86 -1.38
C ILE A 141 -3.52 -9.61 -0.09
N THR A 142 -2.84 -9.21 1.00
CA THR A 142 -3.47 -8.91 2.29
C THR A 142 -4.41 -7.71 2.19
N ILE A 143 -3.96 -6.61 1.57
CA ILE A 143 -4.78 -5.42 1.33
C ILE A 143 -5.97 -5.77 0.43
N SER A 144 -5.74 -6.51 -0.64
CA SER A 144 -6.76 -6.89 -1.61
C SER A 144 -7.88 -7.71 -0.95
N THR A 145 -7.53 -8.63 -0.05
CA THR A 145 -8.51 -9.41 0.71
C THR A 145 -9.40 -8.50 1.58
N GLY A 146 -8.81 -7.56 2.32
CA GLY A 146 -9.57 -6.57 3.08
C GLY A 146 -10.41 -5.65 2.19
N ASN A 147 -9.86 -5.23 1.04
CA ASN A 147 -10.54 -4.37 0.07
C ASN A 147 -11.77 -5.04 -0.54
N LEU A 148 -11.69 -6.32 -0.89
CA LEU A 148 -12.85 -7.05 -1.37
C LEU A 148 -13.98 -7.05 -0.34
N MET A 149 -13.67 -7.23 0.94
CA MET A 149 -14.67 -7.15 2.02
C MET A 149 -15.33 -5.75 2.10
N LEU A 150 -14.52 -4.68 2.01
CA LEU A 150 -15.01 -3.31 1.98
C LEU A 150 -15.87 -3.02 0.74
N TYR A 151 -15.45 -3.49 -0.43
CA TYR A 151 -16.15 -3.19 -1.69
C TYR A 151 -17.43 -4.02 -1.85
N ILE A 152 -17.48 -5.24 -1.29
CA ILE A 152 -18.74 -5.99 -1.14
C ILE A 152 -19.70 -5.24 -0.22
N LEU A 153 -19.20 -4.67 0.89
CA LEU A 153 -19.99 -3.81 1.77
C LEU A 153 -20.56 -2.61 1.02
N PHE A 154 -19.72 -1.86 0.30
CA PHE A 154 -20.14 -0.73 -0.54
C PHE A 154 -21.18 -1.12 -1.59
N LEU A 155 -21.04 -2.28 -2.23
CA LEU A 155 -21.99 -2.77 -3.22
C LEU A 155 -23.35 -3.10 -2.59
N ARG A 156 -23.38 -3.64 -1.36
CA ARG A 156 -24.61 -4.00 -0.64
C ARG A 156 -25.30 -2.80 0.00
N SER A 157 -24.54 -1.91 0.63
CA SER A 157 -25.07 -0.76 1.36
C SER A 157 -25.44 0.42 0.46
N LYS A 158 -24.94 0.44 -0.79
CA LYS A 158 -25.10 1.57 -1.72
C LYS A 158 -24.52 2.90 -1.18
N LEU A 159 -23.55 2.81 -0.27
CA LEU A 159 -22.79 3.97 0.24
C LEU A 159 -22.11 4.76 -0.88
N ILE A 160 -21.72 4.06 -1.95
CA ILE A 160 -21.17 4.66 -3.16
C ILE A 160 -21.91 4.12 -4.39
N PRO A 161 -21.82 4.79 -5.56
CA PRO A 161 -22.46 4.32 -6.78
C PRO A 161 -22.03 2.90 -7.15
N LYS A 162 -22.98 2.09 -7.64
CA LYS A 162 -22.74 0.67 -7.99
C LYS A 162 -21.57 0.50 -8.98
N TRP A 163 -21.45 1.39 -9.96
CA TRP A 163 -20.36 1.35 -10.94
C TRP A 163 -18.98 1.52 -10.29
N LEU A 164 -18.89 2.37 -9.25
CA LEU A 164 -17.67 2.63 -8.52
C LEU A 164 -17.27 1.40 -7.69
N SER A 165 -18.24 0.73 -7.05
CA SER A 165 -17.99 -0.55 -6.35
C SER A 165 -17.54 -1.66 -7.29
N ILE A 166 -18.11 -1.77 -8.49
CA ILE A 166 -17.71 -2.77 -9.49
C ILE A 166 -16.28 -2.50 -9.97
N TRP A 167 -15.95 -1.25 -10.26
CA TRP A 167 -14.59 -0.86 -10.61
C TRP A 167 -13.59 -1.21 -9.51
N ALA A 168 -13.93 -0.94 -8.24
CA ALA A 168 -13.11 -1.30 -7.08
C ALA A 168 -12.77 -2.80 -7.04
N ILE A 169 -13.79 -3.65 -7.24
CA ILE A 169 -13.65 -5.11 -7.24
C ILE A 169 -12.77 -5.57 -8.40
N LEU A 170 -13.01 -5.05 -9.61
CA LEU A 170 -12.21 -5.39 -10.80
C LEU A 170 -10.74 -4.98 -10.63
N GLY A 171 -10.48 -3.75 -10.17
CA GLY A 171 -9.11 -3.29 -9.89
C GLY A 171 -8.41 -4.19 -8.88
N THR A 172 -9.09 -4.53 -7.78
CA THR A 172 -8.53 -5.42 -6.74
C THR A 172 -8.18 -6.81 -7.27
N ILE A 173 -9.02 -7.38 -8.14
CA ILE A 173 -8.76 -8.66 -8.78
C ILE A 173 -7.50 -8.56 -9.67
N LEU A 174 -7.36 -7.47 -10.44
CA LEU A 174 -6.18 -7.24 -11.29
C LEU A 174 -4.91 -7.06 -10.46
N SER A 175 -4.93 -6.28 -9.37
CA SER A 175 -3.79 -6.13 -8.46
C SER A 175 -3.41 -7.45 -7.79
N THR A 176 -4.40 -8.25 -7.38
CA THR A 176 -4.16 -9.59 -6.82
C THR A 176 -3.51 -10.51 -7.85
N LEU A 177 -3.99 -10.47 -9.11
CA LEU A 177 -3.40 -11.23 -10.20
C LEU A 177 -1.95 -10.81 -10.45
N ALA A 178 -1.64 -9.50 -10.44
CA ALA A 178 -0.27 -9.01 -10.57
C ALA A 178 0.66 -9.61 -9.49
N SER A 179 0.22 -9.61 -8.24
CA SER A 179 0.98 -10.21 -7.13
C SER A 179 1.15 -11.72 -7.25
N ILE A 180 0.15 -12.44 -7.79
CA ILE A 180 0.26 -13.88 -8.05
C ILE A 180 1.26 -14.15 -9.17
N LEU A 181 1.21 -13.39 -10.27
CA LEU A 181 2.17 -13.51 -11.37
C LEU A 181 3.60 -13.22 -10.89
N LEU A 182 3.78 -12.19 -10.06
CA LEU A 182 5.06 -11.86 -9.42
C LEU A 182 5.54 -12.99 -8.50
N LEU A 183 4.65 -13.62 -7.73
CA LEU A 183 4.99 -14.76 -6.86
C LEU A 183 5.55 -15.95 -7.64
N PHE A 184 5.01 -16.21 -8.83
CA PHE A 184 5.52 -17.26 -9.73
C PHE A 184 6.68 -16.79 -10.62
N SER A 185 7.23 -15.59 -10.38
CA SER A 185 8.32 -14.99 -11.17
C SER A 185 7.99 -14.89 -12.67
N LEU A 186 6.71 -14.71 -13.01
CA LEU A 186 6.24 -14.53 -14.39
C LEU A 186 6.33 -13.08 -14.85
N ILE A 187 6.36 -12.14 -13.90
CA ILE A 187 6.59 -10.69 -14.10
C ILE A 187 7.46 -10.17 -12.96
N GLU A 188 8.04 -8.98 -13.11
CA GLU A 188 8.80 -8.28 -12.07
C GLU A 188 8.07 -7.00 -11.62
N VAL A 189 8.50 -6.38 -10.52
CA VAL A 189 7.86 -5.18 -9.97
C VAL A 189 7.98 -3.98 -10.93
N ILE A 190 9.13 -3.82 -11.58
CA ILE A 190 9.46 -2.68 -12.45
C ILE A 190 9.16 -3.03 -13.92
N THR A 191 8.01 -3.65 -14.20
CA THR A 191 7.58 -3.92 -15.58
C THR A 191 6.26 -3.22 -15.91
N ILE A 192 6.03 -3.02 -17.22
CA ILE A 192 4.82 -2.36 -17.72
C ILE A 192 3.57 -3.19 -17.35
N GLU A 193 3.67 -4.52 -17.40
CA GLU A 193 2.59 -5.44 -17.07
C GLU A 193 2.15 -5.29 -15.61
N TYR A 194 3.12 -5.26 -14.68
CA TYR A 194 2.82 -5.08 -13.25
C TYR A 194 2.15 -3.72 -12.99
N VAL A 195 2.64 -2.65 -13.63
CA VAL A 195 2.07 -1.30 -13.49
C VAL A 195 0.64 -1.26 -14.04
N ILE A 196 0.41 -1.75 -15.26
CA ILE A 196 -0.91 -1.71 -15.91
C ILE A 196 -1.96 -2.45 -15.08
N LEU A 197 -1.61 -3.59 -14.48
CA LEU A 197 -2.55 -4.34 -13.64
C LEU A 197 -2.92 -3.60 -12.35
N ASN A 198 -2.06 -2.71 -11.84
CA ASN A 198 -2.30 -1.95 -10.62
C ASN A 198 -2.90 -0.55 -10.85
N VAL A 199 -2.76 0.01 -12.06
CA VAL A 199 -3.33 1.32 -12.43
C VAL A 199 -4.83 1.44 -12.12
N PRO A 200 -5.69 0.45 -12.42
CA PRO A 200 -7.12 0.54 -12.11
C PRO A 200 -7.40 0.74 -10.61
N THR A 201 -6.61 0.10 -9.74
CA THR A 201 -6.72 0.24 -8.28
C THR A 201 -6.29 1.63 -7.83
N GLY A 202 -5.15 2.13 -8.31
CA GLY A 202 -4.67 3.47 -7.95
C GLY A 202 -5.63 4.58 -8.39
N LEU A 203 -6.17 4.49 -9.61
CA LEU A 203 -7.17 5.44 -10.11
C LEU A 203 -8.49 5.34 -9.32
N PHE A 204 -8.90 4.13 -8.94
CA PHE A 204 -10.06 3.95 -8.09
C PHE A 204 -9.87 4.62 -6.72
N GLU A 205 -8.72 4.47 -6.08
CA GLU A 205 -8.46 5.08 -4.77
C GLU A 205 -8.47 6.62 -4.85
N LEU A 206 -7.93 7.21 -5.93
CA LEU A 206 -8.10 8.64 -6.22
C LEU A 206 -9.56 9.06 -6.29
N VAL A 207 -10.35 8.38 -7.11
CA VAL A 207 -11.77 8.70 -7.27
C VAL A 207 -12.53 8.51 -5.97
N LEU A 208 -12.27 7.44 -5.22
CA LEU A 208 -12.88 7.19 -3.92
C LEU A 208 -12.51 8.28 -2.92
N GLY A 209 -11.24 8.67 -2.83
CA GLY A 209 -10.77 9.72 -1.93
C GLY A 209 -11.50 11.04 -2.17
N PHE A 210 -11.56 11.49 -3.43
CA PHE A 210 -12.32 12.70 -3.78
C PHE A 210 -13.82 12.53 -3.55
N TRP A 211 -14.39 11.37 -3.85
CA TRP A 211 -15.80 11.08 -3.59
C TRP A 211 -16.14 11.23 -2.10
N LEU A 212 -15.33 10.65 -1.21
CA LEU A 212 -15.54 10.73 0.23
C LEU A 212 -15.41 12.17 0.79
N ILE A 213 -14.62 13.02 0.13
CA ILE A 213 -14.42 14.43 0.51
C ILE A 213 -15.61 15.30 0.05
N VAL A 214 -16.01 15.15 -1.22
CA VAL A 214 -16.96 16.05 -1.88
C VAL A 214 -18.41 15.66 -1.60
N LYS A 215 -18.70 14.36 -1.54
CA LYS A 215 -20.08 13.87 -1.37
C LYS A 215 -20.58 14.24 0.03
N ASP A 216 -21.73 14.91 0.09
CA ASP A 216 -22.44 15.07 1.35
C ASP A 216 -23.24 13.80 1.61
N PHE A 217 -22.80 13.03 2.61
CA PHE A 217 -23.45 11.79 2.97
C PHE A 217 -24.58 12.04 3.98
N GLU A 218 -25.82 11.71 3.61
CA GLU A 218 -26.98 11.90 4.47
C GLU A 218 -27.13 10.78 5.52
N GLN A 219 -27.89 11.05 6.59
CA GLN A 219 -28.13 10.07 7.66
C GLN A 219 -28.76 8.76 7.18
N LYS A 220 -29.54 8.79 6.08
CA LYS A 220 -30.15 7.59 5.50
C LYS A 220 -29.13 6.68 4.79
N GLU A 221 -27.94 7.20 4.47
CA GLU A 221 -26.88 6.44 3.83
C GLU A 221 -26.05 5.64 4.87
N PHE A 222 -26.12 5.96 6.17
CA PHE A 222 -25.32 5.35 7.26
C PHE A 222 -26.09 4.73 8.41
#